data_AF-A0A9Q8L2I6-F1
#
_entry.id   AF-A0A9Q8L2I6-F1
#
_cell.length_a   1.000
_cell.length_b   1.000
_cell.length_c   1.000
_cell.angle_alpha   90.00
_cell.angle_beta   90.00
_cell.angle_gamma   90.00
#
_symmetry.space_group_name_H-M   'P 1'
#
loop_
_entity.id
_entity.type
_entity.pdbx_description
1 polymer ?
#
loop_
_entity_poly.entity_id
_entity_poly.type
_entity_poly.pdbx_seq_one_letter_code
_entity_poly.pdbx_strand_id
1 'polypeptide(L)'
;MSDKAVISEEEALLPSTELNALVKVRLGQSNFRRELLKYWQGCSVSDCTFEKLLIASHIIPWSEQEDSRLNPYNGLLLSPNLDAVFDKGYISFNDDGSIMISSELSPADLSALNLSSSLKLRKLDAQHLPFLAWHRENLFKA
;
A
#
# COMPACT_ATOMS: atom_id res chain seq x y z
N MET A 1 20.04 13.71 -1.36
CA MET A 1 20.96 13.15 -0.34
C MET A 1 20.92 11.65 -0.55
N SER A 2 22.05 11.05 -0.90
CA SER A 2 22.13 9.63 -1.27
C SER A 2 21.73 8.74 -0.10
N ASP A 3 20.72 7.90 -0.30
CA ASP A 3 20.46 6.74 0.54
C ASP A 3 21.63 5.77 0.38
N LYS A 4 22.67 5.94 1.20
CA LYS A 4 23.61 4.86 1.45
C LYS A 4 22.84 3.78 2.19
N ALA A 5 22.70 2.61 1.58
CA ALA A 5 22.20 1.42 2.25
C ALA A 5 23.11 1.15 3.46
N VAL A 6 22.69 1.57 4.64
CA VAL A 6 23.30 1.14 5.90
C VAL A 6 22.83 -0.29 6.11
N ILE A 7 23.77 -1.21 6.08
CA ILE A 7 23.57 -2.61 6.44
C ILE A 7 23.58 -2.63 7.97
N SER A 8 22.54 -3.20 8.60
CA SER A 8 22.53 -3.32 10.07
C SER A 8 23.60 -4.31 10.53
N GLU A 9 24.04 -4.23 11.79
CA GLU A 9 25.03 -5.17 12.36
C GLU A 9 24.57 -6.63 12.26
N GLU A 10 23.25 -6.85 12.28
CA GLU A 10 22.61 -8.15 12.15
C GLU A 10 22.59 -8.66 10.70
N GLU A 11 22.37 -7.77 9.71
CA GLU A 11 22.43 -8.10 8.28
C GLU A 11 23.86 -8.45 7.81
N ALA A 12 24.89 -7.88 8.46
CA ALA A 12 26.29 -8.13 8.13
C ALA A 12 26.77 -9.55 8.50
N LEU A 13 26.03 -10.25 9.37
CA LEU A 13 26.32 -11.61 9.81
C LEU A 13 25.71 -12.70 8.90
N LEU A 14 24.86 -12.31 7.95
CA LEU A 14 24.15 -13.24 7.08
C LEU A 14 25.08 -13.86 6.01
N PRO A 15 24.83 -15.12 5.59
CA PRO A 15 25.43 -15.70 4.41
C PRO A 15 25.26 -14.79 3.19
N SER A 16 26.25 -14.76 2.29
CA SER A 16 26.26 -13.86 1.13
C SER A 16 25.03 -14.00 0.22
N THR A 17 24.44 -15.20 0.14
CA THR A 17 23.21 -15.47 -0.61
C THR A 17 21.98 -14.80 0.02
N GLU A 18 21.86 -14.84 1.35
CA GLU A 18 20.77 -14.22 2.11
C GLU A 18 20.90 -12.70 2.09
N LEU A 19 22.12 -12.18 2.25
CA LEU A 19 22.40 -10.75 2.12
C LEU A 19 22.01 -10.23 0.72
N ASN A 20 22.37 -10.94 -0.34
CA ASN A 20 21.99 -10.58 -1.71
C ASN A 20 20.46 -10.59 -1.92
N ALA A 21 19.74 -11.53 -1.31
CA ALA A 21 18.29 -11.59 -1.37
C ALA A 21 17.64 -10.37 -0.66
N LEU A 22 18.10 -10.03 0.54
CA LEU A 22 17.62 -8.86 1.28
C LEU A 22 17.87 -7.55 0.54
N VAL A 23 19.07 -7.38 -0.05
CA VAL A 23 19.39 -6.21 -0.87
C VAL A 23 18.44 -6.12 -2.06
N LYS A 24 18.16 -7.23 -2.76
CA LYS A 24 17.20 -7.26 -3.87
C LYS A 24 15.79 -6.87 -3.43
N VAL A 25 15.30 -7.38 -2.30
CA VAL A 25 13.99 -7.01 -1.74
C VAL A 25 13.95 -5.50 -1.45
N ARG A 26 14.97 -4.96 -0.77
CA ARG A 26 15.06 -3.53 -0.44
C ARG A 26 15.05 -2.64 -1.69
N LEU A 27 15.81 -3.03 -2.72
CA LEU A 27 15.83 -2.32 -4.00
C LEU A 27 14.48 -2.40 -4.73
N GLY A 28 13.84 -3.57 -4.71
CA GLY A 28 12.53 -3.80 -5.30
C GLY A 28 11.46 -2.92 -4.66
N GLN A 29 11.37 -2.92 -3.34
CA GLN A 29 10.47 -2.05 -2.56
C GLN A 29 10.74 -0.56 -2.81
N SER A 30 12.02 -0.17 -2.87
CA SER A 30 12.39 1.21 -3.20
C SER A 30 11.95 1.61 -4.60
N ASN A 31 12.03 0.68 -5.56
CA ASN A 31 11.57 0.93 -6.93
C ASN A 31 10.04 1.03 -7.00
N PHE A 32 9.34 0.09 -6.36
CA PHE A 32 7.88 0.08 -6.27
C PHE A 32 7.36 1.42 -5.72
N ARG A 33 7.91 1.89 -4.60
CA ARG A 33 7.57 3.20 -4.03
C ARG A 33 7.76 4.35 -5.02
N ARG A 34 8.87 4.38 -5.77
CA ARG A 34 9.13 5.44 -6.77
C ARG A 34 8.10 5.42 -7.89
N GLU A 35 7.71 4.24 -8.37
CA GLU A 35 6.69 4.12 -9.40
C GLU A 35 5.31 4.56 -8.90
N LEU A 36 4.96 4.24 -7.65
CA LEU A 36 3.73 4.76 -7.03
C LEU A 36 3.74 6.28 -6.86
N LEU A 37 4.87 6.88 -6.47
CA LEU A 37 5.00 8.34 -6.39
C LEU A 37 4.79 9.01 -7.76
N LYS A 38 5.42 8.48 -8.81
CA LYS A 38 5.22 8.97 -10.19
C LYS A 38 3.79 8.81 -10.66
N TYR A 39 3.18 7.66 -10.38
CA TYR A 39 1.82 7.38 -10.80
C TYR A 39 0.85 8.28 -10.03
N TRP A 40 0.77 8.15 -8.71
CA TRP A 40 -0.26 8.79 -7.89
C TRP A 40 -0.02 10.28 -7.63
N GLN A 41 1.23 10.76 -7.60
CA GLN A 41 1.58 12.17 -7.33
C GLN A 41 1.01 12.73 -6.01
N GLY A 42 0.73 11.84 -5.05
CA GLY A 42 0.07 12.15 -3.77
C GLY A 42 -0.79 10.98 -3.31
N CYS A 43 -1.35 11.06 -2.11
CA CYS A 43 -2.23 10.04 -1.56
C CYS A 43 -3.34 9.70 -2.57
N SER A 44 -3.55 8.42 -2.85
CA SER A 44 -4.53 7.88 -3.80
C SER A 44 -5.98 8.22 -3.45
N VAL A 45 -6.24 8.64 -2.21
CA VAL A 45 -7.57 9.02 -1.71
C VAL A 45 -7.63 10.48 -1.28
N SER A 46 -6.75 10.93 -0.38
CA SER A 46 -6.89 12.22 0.32
C SER A 46 -6.14 13.41 -0.30
N ASP A 47 -5.54 13.25 -1.48
CA ASP A 47 -4.71 14.27 -2.15
C ASP A 47 -3.46 14.75 -1.39
N CYS A 48 -3.16 14.22 -0.19
CA CYS A 48 -1.97 14.60 0.56
C CYS A 48 -0.69 14.37 -0.28
N THR A 49 0.09 15.44 -0.52
CA THR A 49 1.31 15.40 -1.35
C THR A 49 2.60 15.39 -0.54
N PHE A 50 2.53 15.33 0.80
CA PHE A 50 3.72 15.29 1.65
C PHE A 50 4.34 13.89 1.65
N GLU A 51 5.12 13.60 0.60
CA GLU A 51 5.63 12.28 0.24
C GLU A 51 6.32 11.54 1.39
N LYS A 52 6.98 12.26 2.31
CA LYS A 52 7.69 11.68 3.45
C LYS A 52 6.77 10.93 4.43
N LEU A 53 5.48 11.24 4.45
CA LEU A 53 4.49 10.53 5.27
C LEU A 53 3.67 9.51 4.49
N LEU A 54 3.77 9.50 3.16
CA LEU A 54 3.00 8.57 2.34
C LEU A 54 3.63 7.19 2.38
N ILE A 55 2.80 6.16 2.41
CA ILE A 55 3.17 4.75 2.45
C ILE A 55 2.83 4.12 1.10
N ALA A 56 3.76 3.33 0.56
CA ALA A 56 3.55 2.53 -0.64
C ALA A 56 2.90 1.22 -0.20
N SER A 57 1.58 1.22 -0.14
CA SER A 57 0.77 0.11 0.35
C SER A 57 0.49 -0.87 -0.78
N HIS A 58 0.72 -2.15 -0.54
CA HIS A 58 0.36 -3.21 -1.48
C HIS A 58 -1.13 -3.54 -1.36
N ILE A 59 -1.81 -3.76 -2.49
CA ILE A 59 -3.21 -4.23 -2.50
C ILE A 59 -3.26 -5.73 -2.16
N ILE A 60 -2.48 -6.54 -2.86
CA ILE A 60 -2.17 -7.92 -2.47
C ILE A 60 -0.87 -7.89 -1.67
N PRO A 61 -0.85 -8.31 -0.39
CA PRO A 61 0.33 -8.26 0.45
C PRO A 61 1.52 -8.98 -0.19
N TRP A 62 2.72 -8.47 0.10
CA TRP A 62 3.96 -8.99 -0.46
C TRP A 62 4.15 -10.51 -0.26
N SER A 63 3.64 -11.08 0.83
CA SER A 63 3.74 -12.51 1.11
C SER A 63 2.91 -13.40 0.17
N GLU A 64 1.83 -12.88 -0.40
CA GLU A 64 0.77 -13.71 -0.99
C GLU A 64 1.00 -14.06 -2.46
N GLN A 65 1.56 -13.13 -3.25
CA GLN A 65 1.75 -13.36 -4.69
C GLN A 65 3.03 -12.72 -5.22
N GLU A 66 4.04 -13.55 -5.52
CA GLU A 66 5.37 -13.10 -5.93
C GLU A 66 5.35 -12.25 -7.21
N ASP A 67 4.61 -12.66 -8.23
CA ASP A 67 4.52 -11.96 -9.52
C ASP A 67 3.88 -10.56 -9.41
N SER A 68 3.12 -10.29 -8.35
CA SER A 68 2.45 -9.01 -8.12
C SER A 68 3.30 -7.98 -7.39
N ARG A 69 4.39 -8.40 -6.74
CA ARG A 69 5.15 -7.61 -5.76
C ARG A 69 5.67 -6.27 -6.28
N LEU A 70 6.05 -6.23 -7.55
CA LEU A 70 6.65 -5.07 -8.20
C LEU A 70 5.72 -4.41 -9.22
N ASN A 71 4.48 -4.90 -9.36
CA ASN A 71 3.51 -4.32 -10.28
C ASN A 71 2.96 -3.01 -9.68
N PRO A 72 3.13 -1.85 -10.31
CA PRO A 72 2.66 -0.58 -9.77
C PRO A 72 1.12 -0.51 -9.63
N TYR A 73 0.36 -1.32 -10.37
CA TYR A 73 -1.10 -1.41 -10.22
C TYR A 73 -1.53 -2.27 -9.03
N ASN A 74 -0.60 -3.02 -8.41
CA ASN A 74 -0.80 -3.66 -7.12
C ASN A 74 -0.50 -2.72 -5.93
N GLY A 75 -0.50 -1.40 -6.17
CA GLY A 75 -0.05 -0.44 -5.17
C GLY A 75 -0.91 0.81 -5.08
N LEU A 76 -1.21 1.18 -3.84
CA LEU A 76 -1.81 2.46 -3.47
C LEU A 76 -0.78 3.29 -2.72
N LEU A 77 -0.73 4.58 -3.01
CA LEU A 77 0.01 5.52 -2.18
C LEU A 77 -0.96 6.07 -1.12
N LEU A 78 -0.73 5.82 0.17
CA LEU A 78 -1.70 6.12 1.22
C LEU A 78 -1.11 6.98 2.33
N SER A 79 -1.96 7.75 3.03
CA SER A 79 -1.57 8.37 4.30
C SER A 79 -1.50 7.29 5.39
N PRO A 80 -0.79 7.52 6.52
CA PRO A 80 -0.60 6.50 7.54
C PRO A 80 -1.90 5.91 8.09
N ASN A 81 -2.93 6.75 8.29
CA ASN A 81 -4.22 6.27 8.77
C ASN A 81 -4.91 5.37 7.73
N LEU A 82 -4.93 5.79 6.47
CA LEU A 82 -5.55 5.04 5.37
C LEU A 82 -4.84 3.71 5.12
N ASP A 83 -3.50 3.72 5.13
CA ASP A 83 -2.68 2.52 5.01
C ASP A 83 -3.02 1.52 6.11
N ALA A 84 -3.01 1.97 7.37
CA ALA A 84 -3.27 1.09 8.51
C ALA A 84 -4.68 0.45 8.51
N VAL A 85 -5.70 1.17 8.03
CA VAL A 85 -7.06 0.60 7.94
C VAL A 85 -7.25 -0.28 6.70
N PHE A 86 -6.56 0.02 5.61
CA PHE A 86 -6.61 -0.76 4.38
C PHE A 86 -5.88 -2.10 4.57
N ASP A 87 -4.63 -2.08 5.03
CA ASP A 87 -3.81 -3.27 5.29
C ASP A 87 -4.47 -4.26 6.28
N LYS A 88 -5.21 -3.73 7.27
CA LYS A 88 -5.97 -4.52 8.24
C LYS A 88 -7.35 -4.97 7.76
N GLY A 89 -7.74 -4.61 6.55
CA GLY A 89 -9.01 -4.99 5.93
C GLY A 89 -10.24 -4.23 6.42
N TYR A 90 -10.10 -3.13 7.16
CA TYR A 90 -11.25 -2.34 7.63
C TYR A 90 -11.82 -1.41 6.56
N ILE A 91 -11.06 -1.16 5.49
CA ILE A 91 -11.57 -0.53 4.28
C ILE A 91 -11.11 -1.32 3.05
N SER A 92 -11.84 -1.15 1.94
CA SER A 92 -11.40 -1.57 0.61
C SER A 92 -11.99 -0.60 -0.42
N PHE A 93 -11.92 -0.94 -1.71
CA PHE A 93 -12.51 -0.13 -2.78
C PHE A 93 -13.29 -0.99 -3.77
N ASN A 94 -14.46 -0.49 -4.18
CA ASN A 94 -15.26 -1.07 -5.25
C ASN A 94 -14.58 -0.90 -6.62
N ASP A 95 -15.13 -1.53 -7.65
CA ASP A 95 -14.62 -1.45 -9.02
C ASP A 95 -14.84 -0.07 -9.69
N ASP A 96 -15.61 0.81 -9.06
CA ASP A 96 -15.74 2.23 -9.43
C ASP A 96 -14.79 3.14 -8.60
N GLY A 97 -14.01 2.55 -7.70
CA GLY A 97 -13.08 3.23 -6.80
C GLY A 97 -13.71 3.82 -5.56
N SER A 98 -15.03 3.69 -5.35
CA SER A 98 -15.68 4.13 -4.11
C SER A 98 -15.20 3.30 -2.91
N ILE A 99 -15.05 3.95 -1.76
CA ILE A 99 -14.58 3.26 -0.55
C ILE A 99 -15.65 2.28 -0.04
N MET A 100 -15.19 1.11 0.40
CA MET A 100 -15.94 0.17 1.22
C MET A 100 -15.43 0.29 2.64
N ILE A 101 -16.34 0.34 3.61
CA ILE A 101 -16.01 0.51 5.02
C ILE A 101 -16.60 -0.67 5.80
N SER A 102 -15.76 -1.30 6.60
CA SER A 102 -16.14 -2.40 7.49
C SER A 102 -17.19 -1.97 8.50
N SER A 103 -18.17 -2.83 8.75
CA SER A 103 -19.16 -2.64 9.82
C SER A 103 -18.57 -2.70 11.23
N GLU A 104 -17.30 -3.12 11.39
CA GLU A 104 -16.59 -3.12 12.68
C GLU A 104 -16.18 -1.71 13.14
N LEU A 105 -16.10 -0.73 12.23
CA LEU A 105 -15.75 0.65 12.60
C LEU A 105 -16.98 1.43 13.05
N SER A 106 -16.96 1.94 14.28
CA SER A 106 -18.05 2.78 14.78
C SER A 106 -18.04 4.16 14.12
N PRO A 107 -19.15 4.93 14.15
CA PRO A 107 -19.16 6.31 13.66
C PRO A 107 -18.11 7.21 14.32
N ALA A 108 -17.78 6.95 15.59
CA ALA A 108 -16.72 7.68 16.29
C ALA A 108 -15.33 7.35 15.72
N ASP A 109 -15.06 6.07 15.41
CA ASP A 109 -13.82 5.64 14.77
C ASP A 109 -13.67 6.25 13.37
N LEU A 110 -14.75 6.24 12.57
CA LEU A 110 -14.76 6.85 11.25
C LEU A 110 -14.42 8.34 11.32
N SER A 111 -15.03 9.07 12.26
CA SER A 111 -14.71 10.48 12.48
C SER A 111 -13.25 10.68 12.91
N ALA A 112 -12.74 9.87 13.85
CA ALA A 112 -11.37 10.00 14.36
C ALA A 112 -10.32 9.66 13.29
N LEU A 113 -10.63 8.72 12.40
CA LEU A 113 -9.77 8.27 11.30
C LEU A 113 -9.93 9.12 10.03
N ASN A 114 -10.86 10.08 10.03
CA ASN A 114 -11.25 10.87 8.85
C ASN A 114 -11.74 10.01 7.67
N LEU A 115 -12.50 8.96 7.97
CA LEU A 115 -13.14 8.09 6.99
C LEU A 115 -14.60 8.50 6.78
N SER A 116 -15.05 8.46 5.53
CA SER A 116 -16.45 8.66 5.19
C SER A 116 -16.76 7.94 3.87
N SER A 117 -18.03 7.60 3.64
CA SER A 117 -18.47 6.90 2.43
C SER A 117 -18.34 7.72 1.14
N SER A 118 -18.02 9.01 1.23
CA SER A 118 -17.74 9.86 0.06
C SER A 118 -16.31 9.72 -0.45
N LEU A 119 -15.41 9.08 0.31
CA LEU A 119 -14.04 8.85 -0.12
C LEU A 119 -14.00 7.87 -1.30
N LYS A 120 -13.06 8.11 -2.20
CA LYS A 120 -12.81 7.26 -3.35
C LYS A 120 -11.36 7.38 -3.81
N LEU A 121 -10.92 6.41 -4.59
CA LEU A 121 -9.68 6.53 -5.34
C LEU A 121 -9.80 7.70 -6.33
N ARG A 122 -8.78 8.56 -6.37
CA ARG A 122 -8.74 9.72 -7.29
C ARG A 122 -8.67 9.33 -8.75
N LYS A 123 -8.15 8.14 -9.02
CA LYS A 123 -8.07 7.52 -10.33
C LYS A 123 -8.09 6.01 -10.18
N LEU A 124 -8.61 5.33 -11.19
CA LEU A 124 -8.69 3.88 -11.24
C LEU A 124 -8.43 3.42 -12.67
N ASP A 125 -7.39 2.61 -12.83
CA ASP A 125 -7.10 1.87 -14.06
C ASP A 125 -7.64 0.45 -13.97
N ALA A 126 -8.08 -0.13 -15.09
CA ALA A 126 -8.59 -1.50 -15.16
C ALA A 126 -7.59 -2.54 -14.63
N GLN A 127 -6.28 -2.25 -14.71
CA GLN A 127 -5.22 -3.10 -14.17
C GLN A 127 -5.22 -3.22 -12.64
N HIS A 128 -5.86 -2.29 -11.90
CA HIS A 128 -6.01 -2.43 -10.44
C HIS A 128 -7.10 -3.43 -10.05
N LEU A 129 -8.09 -3.64 -10.92
CA LEU A 129 -9.32 -4.36 -10.59
C LEU A 129 -9.06 -5.79 -10.09
N PRO A 130 -8.17 -6.60 -10.70
CA PRO A 130 -7.87 -7.94 -10.19
C PRO A 130 -7.27 -7.91 -8.78
N PHE A 131 -6.42 -6.92 -8.47
CA PHE A 131 -5.82 -6.78 -7.15
C PHE A 131 -6.87 -6.35 -6.12
N LEU A 132 -7.72 -5.37 -6.46
CA LEU A 132 -8.79 -4.91 -5.57
C LEU A 132 -9.83 -6.02 -5.32
N ALA A 133 -10.17 -6.81 -6.34
CA ALA A 133 -11.01 -7.98 -6.18
C ALA A 133 -10.42 -8.97 -5.19
N TRP A 134 -9.13 -9.30 -5.34
CA TRP A 134 -8.42 -10.16 -4.40
C TRP A 134 -8.46 -9.60 -2.97
N HIS A 135 -8.20 -8.30 -2.79
CA HIS A 135 -8.23 -7.67 -1.46
C HIS A 135 -9.62 -7.77 -0.81
N ARG A 136 -10.69 -7.54 -1.59
CA ARG A 136 -12.07 -7.67 -1.09
C ARG A 136 -12.41 -9.10 -0.68
N GLU A 137 -11.88 -10.09 -1.40
CA GLU A 137 -12.17 -11.50 -1.15
C GLU A 137 -11.34 -12.10 0.01
N ASN A 138 -10.12 -11.59 0.24
CA ASN A 138 -9.15 -12.24 1.14
C ASN A 138 -8.82 -11.44 2.40
N LEU A 139 -8.95 -10.11 2.38
CA LEU A 139 -8.57 -9.25 3.51
C LEU A 139 -9.72 -8.43 4.07
N PHE A 140 -10.63 -7.95 3.21
CA PHE A 140 -11.68 -7.04 3.65
C PHE A 140 -12.64 -7.71 4.64
N LYS A 141 -12.86 -7.03 5.77
CA LYS A 141 -13.78 -7.44 6.83
C LYS A 141 -15.09 -6.68 6.63
N ALA A 142 -16.06 -7.33 6.00
CA ALA A 142 -17.39 -6.75 5.77
C ALA A 142 -18.07 -6.33 7.09
#